data_AF-A0A7S4BP16-F1
#
_entry.id   AF-A0A7S4BP16-F1
#
_cell.length_a   1.000
_cell.length_b   1.000
_cell.length_c   1.000
_cell.angle_alpha   90.00
_cell.angle_beta   90.00
_cell.angle_gamma   90.00
#
_symmetry.space_group_name_H-M   'P 1'
#
loop_
_entity.id
_entity.type
_entity.pdbx_description
1 polymer ?
#
loop_
_entity_poly.entity_id
_entity_poly.type
_entity_poly.pdbx_seq_one_letter_code
_entity_poly.pdbx_strand_id
1 'polypeptide(L)'
;MRAMSPPLVLPLLLLLCTCGAAAEDNRRQPRLALRSKKDAELTRLRSGSTVPSTTLTAARLGAAQTAPVVQQESSRAGVLGLLGGVMIHLACGSMYTWGNLLSYMPPHLKYWSGDASGKGLPDAQLVLPFILVSQMTGMPLGPMLEKFMGPRLTALLGALMMGCGVTLAASAKTLKHFVLLWSVMFGLGVGIAYQQPFITGARWFPKKKGMVTGAIISGLGVSAFLFNILSTKLINPKNLEAVNDAFPPEIYASWPSLLRTLGLIYGTLAVVGALLQSNPNSHDAKYPLLDYFSRSRAPHTSAARGTSPSTPKAPHAALHARETEEGRGDGARAETPPPQQHAEEEEEAEE
;
A
#
# COMPACT_ATOMS: atom_id res chain seq x y z
N MET A 1 -40.39 1.53 26.96
CA MET A 1 -39.07 1.71 27.60
C MET A 1 -38.19 0.57 27.09
N ARG A 2 -37.06 0.72 26.38
CA ARG A 2 -36.08 1.79 26.15
C ARG A 2 -35.67 1.79 24.67
N ALA A 3 -35.45 2.96 24.11
CA ALA A 3 -34.89 3.14 22.77
C ALA A 3 -33.38 2.78 22.77
N MET A 4 -32.93 2.02 21.78
CA MET A 4 -31.53 1.71 21.51
C MET A 4 -30.87 2.88 20.74
N SER A 5 -29.84 3.47 21.34
CA SER A 5 -28.98 4.50 20.75
C SER A 5 -27.82 3.90 19.94
N PRO A 6 -27.38 4.50 18.82
CA PRO A 6 -26.15 4.08 18.12
C PRO A 6 -24.92 4.87 18.61
N PRO A 7 -23.76 4.22 18.89
CA PRO A 7 -22.50 4.96 18.99
C PRO A 7 -21.42 4.28 18.15
N LEU A 8 -21.14 4.76 16.94
CA LEU A 8 -19.92 4.40 16.19
C LEU A 8 -19.55 5.36 15.05
N VAL A 9 -20.44 6.28 14.65
CA VAL A 9 -20.17 7.21 13.53
C VAL A 9 -19.51 8.52 13.99
N LEU A 10 -19.77 8.96 15.23
CA LEU A 10 -19.30 10.25 15.75
C LEU A 10 -17.79 10.30 16.10
N PRO A 11 -17.16 9.23 16.63
CA PRO A 11 -15.70 9.22 16.87
C PRO A 11 -14.89 9.25 15.56
N LEU A 12 -15.42 8.62 14.50
CA LEU A 12 -14.79 8.55 13.18
C LEU A 12 -14.78 9.93 12.47
N LEU A 13 -15.83 10.73 12.66
CA LEU A 13 -15.95 12.08 12.10
C LEU A 13 -15.16 13.13 12.90
N LEU A 14 -15.08 13.01 14.22
CA LEU A 14 -14.30 13.91 15.06
C LEU A 14 -12.78 13.72 14.88
N LEU A 15 -12.32 12.49 14.63
CA LEU A 15 -10.91 12.22 14.30
C LEU A 15 -10.51 12.78 12.92
N LEU A 16 -11.46 12.85 11.97
CA LEU A 16 -11.25 13.44 10.66
C LEU A 16 -11.15 14.97 10.70
N CYS A 17 -11.78 15.63 11.69
CA CYS A 17 -11.74 17.08 11.86
C CYS A 17 -10.45 17.59 12.53
N THR A 18 -9.94 16.89 13.55
CA THR A 18 -8.71 17.31 14.24
C THR A 18 -7.45 17.11 13.39
N CYS A 19 -7.48 16.19 12.42
CA CYS A 19 -6.42 16.03 11.40
C CYS A 19 -6.31 17.20 10.40
N GLY A 20 -7.35 18.05 10.28
CA GLY A 20 -7.34 19.20 9.38
C GLY A 20 -6.44 20.33 9.86
N ALA A 21 -6.50 20.66 11.15
CA ALA A 21 -5.88 21.86 11.71
C ALA A 21 -4.34 21.76 11.82
N ALA A 22 -3.79 20.60 12.21
CA ALA A 22 -2.35 20.40 12.33
C ALA A 22 -1.62 20.35 10.97
N ALA A 23 -2.34 20.04 9.88
CA ALA A 23 -1.79 20.01 8.52
C ALA A 23 -1.82 21.40 7.84
N GLU A 24 -2.46 22.40 8.43
CA GLU A 24 -2.66 23.71 7.80
C GLU A 24 -1.56 24.73 8.13
N ASP A 25 -1.00 24.66 9.34
CA ASP A 25 0.10 25.53 9.79
C ASP A 25 1.42 25.23 9.04
N ASN A 26 1.72 23.96 8.79
CA ASN A 26 2.93 23.53 8.07
C ASN A 26 2.87 23.78 6.54
N ARG A 27 1.69 24.12 5.98
CA ARG A 27 1.51 24.35 4.53
C ARG A 27 1.68 25.81 4.09
N ARG A 28 1.67 26.77 5.02
CA ARG A 28 1.81 28.22 4.71
C ARG A 28 3.27 28.64 4.49
N GLN A 29 4.20 28.09 5.27
CA GLN A 29 5.62 28.47 5.20
C GLN A 29 6.32 28.18 3.85
N PRO A 30 6.11 27.02 3.17
CA PRO A 30 6.82 26.74 1.91
C PRO A 30 6.28 27.52 0.70
N ARG A 31 5.01 27.94 0.70
CA ARG A 31 4.40 28.66 -0.45
C ARG A 31 4.91 30.10 -0.59
N LEU A 32 5.21 30.79 0.51
CA LEU A 32 5.76 32.15 0.48
C LEU A 32 7.21 32.18 0.00
N ALA A 33 8.01 31.19 0.40
CA ALA A 33 9.40 31.06 -0.02
C ALA A 33 9.56 30.72 -1.52
N LEU A 34 8.67 29.90 -2.06
CA LEU A 34 8.67 29.53 -3.49
C LEU A 34 8.20 30.68 -4.39
N ARG A 35 7.24 31.50 -3.94
CA ARG A 35 6.75 32.65 -4.70
C ARG A 35 7.79 33.77 -4.80
N SER A 36 8.48 34.06 -3.68
CA SER A 36 9.59 35.02 -3.65
C SER A 36 10.75 34.65 -4.58
N LYS A 37 11.11 33.36 -4.66
CA LYS A 37 12.16 32.88 -5.58
C LYS A 37 11.75 33.01 -7.05
N LYS A 38 10.51 32.68 -7.38
CA LYS A 38 10.00 32.73 -8.75
C LYS A 38 9.88 34.18 -9.26
N ASP A 39 9.49 35.11 -8.39
CA ASP A 39 9.40 36.53 -8.71
C ASP A 39 10.79 37.17 -8.86
N ALA A 40 11.78 36.75 -8.06
CA ALA A 40 13.18 37.18 -8.20
C ALA A 40 13.83 36.66 -9.49
N GLU A 41 13.49 35.45 -9.92
CA GLU A 41 14.00 34.84 -11.16
C GLU A 41 13.37 35.47 -12.42
N LEU A 42 12.06 35.73 -12.40
CA LEU A 42 11.38 36.46 -13.49
C LEU A 42 11.86 37.90 -13.63
N THR A 43 12.25 38.54 -12.53
CA THR A 43 12.80 39.91 -12.55
C THR A 43 14.22 39.93 -13.16
N ARG A 44 15.04 38.89 -12.93
CA ARG A 44 16.37 38.73 -13.57
C ARG A 44 16.29 38.45 -15.07
N LEU A 45 15.27 37.71 -15.53
CA LEU A 45 15.08 37.40 -16.95
C LEU A 45 14.56 38.59 -17.76
N ARG A 46 13.99 39.60 -17.11
CA ARG A 46 13.44 40.80 -17.77
C ARG A 46 14.48 41.93 -17.92
N SER A 47 15.63 41.84 -17.24
CA SER A 47 16.72 42.83 -17.29
C SER A 47 18.00 42.20 -17.86
N GLY A 48 18.13 42.09 -19.18
CA GLY A 48 19.39 41.62 -19.76
C GLY A 48 19.30 41.25 -21.24
N SER A 49 19.66 42.21 -22.08
CA SER A 49 19.90 42.08 -23.51
C SER A 49 20.94 40.99 -23.85
N THR A 50 20.69 40.29 -24.96
CA THR A 50 21.66 39.61 -25.85
C THR A 50 22.76 38.76 -25.19
N VAL A 51 22.52 37.46 -25.03
CA VAL A 51 23.56 36.48 -24.68
C VAL A 51 23.92 35.68 -25.95
N PRO A 52 25.20 35.58 -26.35
CA PRO A 52 25.62 34.79 -27.51
C PRO A 52 25.39 33.28 -27.29
N SER A 53 25.00 32.58 -28.36
CA SER A 53 24.54 31.18 -28.36
C SER A 53 25.49 30.17 -27.69
N THR A 54 26.79 30.46 -27.63
CA THR A 54 27.81 29.61 -26.99
C THR A 54 27.70 29.57 -25.46
N THR A 55 27.23 30.65 -24.82
CA THR A 55 27.00 30.67 -23.37
C THR A 55 25.74 29.88 -22.99
N LEU A 56 24.77 29.78 -23.90
CA LEU A 56 23.53 29.04 -23.67
C LEU A 56 23.76 27.51 -23.66
N THR A 57 24.73 27.03 -24.44
CA THR A 57 25.17 25.62 -24.41
C THR A 57 25.97 25.30 -23.15
N ALA A 58 26.87 26.19 -22.72
CA ALA A 58 27.59 26.04 -21.44
C ALA A 58 26.65 26.13 -20.23
N ALA A 59 25.66 27.01 -20.27
CA ALA A 59 24.61 27.11 -19.25
C ALA A 59 23.69 25.87 -19.26
N ARG A 60 23.40 25.27 -20.43
CA ARG A 60 22.67 24.00 -20.52
C ARG A 60 23.49 22.80 -20.01
N LEU A 61 24.80 22.79 -20.24
CA LEU A 61 25.71 21.77 -19.69
C LEU A 61 25.90 21.93 -18.17
N GLY A 62 25.96 23.16 -17.66
CA GLY A 62 25.98 23.43 -16.21
C GLY A 62 24.62 23.20 -15.52
N ALA A 63 23.51 23.48 -16.20
CA ALA A 63 22.16 23.25 -15.70
C ALA A 63 21.77 21.76 -15.71
N ALA A 64 22.34 20.96 -16.63
CA ALA A 64 22.20 19.50 -16.61
C ALA A 64 22.86 18.85 -15.38
N GLN A 65 23.72 19.58 -14.66
CA GLN A 65 24.49 19.07 -13.53
C GLN A 65 23.96 19.50 -12.16
N THR A 66 22.81 20.19 -12.10
CA THR A 66 22.11 20.46 -10.84
C THR A 66 20.68 19.94 -10.92
N ALA A 67 20.54 18.62 -11.11
CA ALA A 67 19.33 17.94 -10.65
C ALA A 67 19.10 18.39 -9.20
N PRO A 68 17.92 18.94 -8.85
CA PRO A 68 17.69 19.45 -7.52
C PRO A 68 17.97 18.31 -6.55
N VAL A 69 18.96 18.52 -5.67
CA VAL A 69 19.19 17.64 -4.51
C VAL A 69 17.83 17.46 -3.88
N VAL A 70 17.29 16.23 -3.95
CA VAL A 70 16.02 15.85 -3.34
C VAL A 70 16.15 16.27 -1.88
N GLN A 71 15.51 17.39 -1.53
CA GLN A 71 15.52 17.90 -0.17
C GLN A 71 14.78 16.86 0.67
N GLN A 72 15.58 16.05 1.35
CA GLN A 72 15.17 15.01 2.26
C GLN A 72 14.58 15.70 3.50
N GLU A 73 13.36 16.20 3.42
CA GLU A 73 12.64 16.68 4.59
C GLU A 73 12.12 15.52 5.46
N SER A 74 12.32 15.69 6.76
CA SER A 74 11.84 14.90 7.90
C SER A 74 12.15 13.39 7.85
N SER A 75 13.39 13.04 8.22
CA SER A 75 13.77 11.69 8.69
C SER A 75 12.72 11.07 9.62
N ARG A 76 12.00 11.88 10.42
CA ARG A 76 10.97 11.43 11.36
C ARG A 76 9.78 10.76 10.67
N ALA A 77 9.27 11.32 9.57
CA ALA A 77 8.12 10.74 8.87
C ALA A 77 8.48 9.39 8.22
N GLY A 78 9.69 9.28 7.65
CA GLY A 78 10.21 8.01 7.15
C GLY A 78 10.42 6.98 8.25
N VAL A 79 10.97 7.37 9.41
CA VAL A 79 11.13 6.49 10.58
C VAL A 79 9.78 6.03 11.12
N LEU A 80 8.78 6.91 11.20
CA LEU A 80 7.42 6.54 11.59
C LEU A 80 6.79 5.57 10.60
N GLY A 81 6.96 5.80 9.29
CA GLY A 81 6.51 4.88 8.25
C GLY A 81 7.19 3.50 8.35
N LEU A 82 8.47 3.46 8.69
CA LEU A 82 9.20 2.23 8.97
C LEU A 82 8.63 1.48 10.18
N LEU A 83 8.45 2.17 11.32
CA LEU A 83 7.84 1.60 12.51
C LEU A 83 6.43 1.05 12.21
N GLY A 84 5.63 1.81 11.47
CA GLY A 84 4.32 1.34 11.02
C GLY A 84 4.40 0.11 10.11
N GLY A 85 5.44 0.03 9.29
CA GLY A 85 5.73 -1.11 8.43
C GLY A 85 6.02 -2.39 9.22
N VAL A 86 6.83 -2.26 10.28
CA VAL A 86 7.11 -3.33 11.23
C VAL A 86 5.83 -3.77 11.94
N MET A 87 4.96 -2.84 12.36
CA MET A 87 3.68 -3.17 13.01
C MET A 87 2.73 -3.93 12.07
N ILE A 88 2.62 -3.50 10.80
CA ILE A 88 1.84 -4.22 9.78
C ILE A 88 2.38 -5.63 9.61
N HIS A 89 3.70 -5.81 9.48
CA HIS A 89 4.30 -7.13 9.29
C HIS A 89 4.23 -8.01 10.53
N LEU A 90 4.26 -7.39 11.72
CA LEU A 90 3.97 -8.09 12.97
C LEU A 90 2.55 -8.65 12.94
N ALA A 91 1.55 -7.89 12.48
CA ALA A 91 0.19 -8.41 12.27
C ALA A 91 0.11 -9.46 11.14
N CYS A 92 0.82 -9.29 10.02
CA CYS A 92 0.84 -10.26 8.92
C CYS A 92 1.36 -11.63 9.36
N GLY A 93 2.44 -11.65 10.14
CA GLY A 93 3.08 -12.90 10.56
C GLY A 93 2.29 -13.68 11.61
N SER A 94 1.23 -13.07 12.18
CA SER A 94 0.27 -13.79 13.04
C SER A 94 -0.35 -15.02 12.36
N MET A 95 -0.38 -15.09 11.02
CA MET A 95 -0.83 -16.29 10.30
C MET A 95 -0.04 -17.56 10.63
N TYR A 96 1.24 -17.42 10.98
CA TYR A 96 2.09 -18.55 11.35
C TYR A 96 1.79 -19.11 12.76
N THR A 97 0.92 -18.44 13.52
CA THR A 97 0.42 -18.99 14.80
C THR A 97 -0.61 -20.11 14.62
N TRP A 98 -1.05 -20.35 13.38
CA TRP A 98 -2.06 -21.35 13.07
C TRP A 98 -1.72 -22.74 13.63
N GLY A 99 -0.44 -23.15 13.55
CA GLY A 99 0.00 -24.44 14.08
C GLY A 99 -0.28 -24.60 15.59
N ASN A 100 -0.11 -23.55 16.37
CA ASN A 100 -0.46 -23.55 17.80
C ASN A 100 -1.98 -23.52 18.02
N LEU A 101 -2.69 -22.71 17.24
CA LEU A 101 -4.14 -22.51 17.39
C LEU A 101 -4.95 -23.74 16.98
N LEU A 102 -4.44 -24.54 16.04
CA LEU A 102 -5.06 -25.80 15.62
C LEU A 102 -5.27 -26.78 16.79
N SER A 103 -4.33 -26.84 17.74
CA SER A 103 -4.43 -27.70 18.93
C SER A 103 -5.63 -27.37 19.81
N TYR A 104 -5.96 -26.08 19.90
CA TYR A 104 -7.07 -25.58 20.72
C TYR A 104 -8.39 -25.43 19.95
N MET A 105 -8.39 -25.74 18.66
CA MET A 105 -9.59 -25.62 17.83
C MET A 105 -10.66 -26.62 18.31
N PRO A 106 -11.93 -26.18 18.47
CA PRO A 106 -13.02 -27.07 18.81
C PRO A 106 -13.18 -28.24 17.82
N PRO A 107 -13.46 -29.47 18.28
CA PRO A 107 -13.52 -30.65 17.41
C PRO A 107 -14.45 -30.51 16.19
N HIS A 108 -15.61 -29.87 16.36
CA HIS A 108 -16.59 -29.65 15.29
C HIS A 108 -16.11 -28.72 14.15
N LEU A 109 -14.99 -28.00 14.35
CA LEU A 109 -14.36 -27.16 13.32
C LEU A 109 -13.13 -27.83 12.69
N LYS A 110 -12.73 -29.03 13.14
CA LYS A 110 -11.50 -29.69 12.65
C LYS A 110 -11.67 -30.37 11.30
N TYR A 111 -12.88 -30.79 10.96
CA TYR A 111 -13.20 -31.56 9.76
C TYR A 111 -14.30 -30.90 8.94
N TRP A 112 -14.30 -31.11 7.62
CA TRP A 112 -15.35 -30.58 6.73
C TRP A 112 -16.73 -31.17 7.01
N SER A 113 -16.80 -32.41 7.49
CA SER A 113 -18.04 -33.08 7.85
C SER A 113 -18.67 -32.52 9.14
N GLY A 114 -17.87 -31.86 9.98
CA GLY A 114 -18.29 -31.39 11.31
C GLY A 114 -18.23 -32.46 12.40
N ASP A 115 -17.82 -33.68 12.06
CA ASP A 115 -17.71 -34.77 13.03
C ASP A 115 -16.52 -34.55 13.97
N ALA A 116 -16.71 -34.77 15.27
CA ALA A 116 -15.67 -34.60 16.28
C ALA A 116 -14.56 -35.68 16.20
N SER A 117 -14.78 -36.74 15.42
CA SER A 117 -13.96 -37.96 15.38
C SER A 117 -13.65 -38.39 13.95
N GLY A 118 -13.17 -37.46 13.12
CA GLY A 118 -12.69 -37.78 11.78
C GLY A 118 -11.52 -38.78 11.85
N LYS A 119 -11.58 -39.86 11.07
CA LYS A 119 -10.45 -40.78 10.89
C LYS A 119 -9.45 -40.12 9.94
N GLY A 120 -8.35 -39.58 10.47
CA GLY A 120 -7.28 -38.97 9.69
C GLY A 120 -6.85 -37.58 10.17
N LEU A 121 -5.92 -36.96 9.45
CA LEU A 121 -5.45 -35.61 9.76
C LEU A 121 -6.59 -34.59 9.67
N PRO A 122 -6.69 -33.64 10.61
CA PRO A 122 -7.68 -32.57 10.56
C PRO A 122 -7.61 -31.76 9.26
N ASP A 123 -8.74 -31.59 8.57
CA ASP A 123 -8.86 -30.71 7.40
C ASP A 123 -8.46 -29.26 7.72
N ALA A 124 -8.64 -28.86 8.98
CA ALA A 124 -8.26 -27.56 9.50
C ALA A 124 -6.75 -27.25 9.32
N GLN A 125 -5.89 -28.25 9.09
CA GLN A 125 -4.49 -28.00 8.71
C GLN A 125 -4.35 -27.17 7.41
N LEU A 126 -5.36 -27.23 6.53
CA LEU A 126 -5.41 -26.49 5.27
C LEU A 126 -5.68 -24.98 5.43
N VAL A 127 -6.09 -24.53 6.62
CA VAL A 127 -6.37 -23.11 6.89
C VAL A 127 -5.18 -22.22 6.54
N LEU A 128 -3.95 -22.60 6.91
CA LEU A 128 -2.74 -21.83 6.58
C LEU A 128 -2.43 -21.85 5.07
N PRO A 129 -2.42 -23.00 4.36
CA PRO A 129 -2.35 -23.02 2.90
C PRO A 129 -3.38 -22.10 2.22
N PHE A 130 -4.64 -22.09 2.68
CA PHE A 130 -5.65 -21.18 2.14
C PHE A 130 -5.35 -19.70 2.46
N ILE A 131 -4.77 -19.38 3.62
CA ILE A 131 -4.27 -18.02 3.92
C ILE A 131 -3.21 -17.63 2.89
N LEU A 132 -2.23 -18.50 2.63
CA LEU A 132 -1.12 -18.21 1.71
C LEU A 132 -1.61 -18.01 0.28
N VAL A 133 -2.52 -18.86 -0.21
CA VAL A 133 -3.13 -18.67 -1.54
C VAL A 133 -3.87 -17.33 -1.61
N SER A 134 -4.64 -17.00 -0.58
CA SER A 134 -5.38 -15.73 -0.50
C SER A 134 -4.46 -14.51 -0.39
N GLN A 135 -3.31 -14.67 0.28
CA GLN A 135 -2.27 -13.64 0.33
C GLN A 135 -1.65 -13.43 -1.05
N MET A 136 -1.30 -14.50 -1.76
CA MET A 136 -0.71 -14.41 -3.10
C MET A 136 -1.67 -13.75 -4.10
N THR A 137 -2.98 -14.02 -4.01
CA THR A 137 -3.98 -13.34 -4.83
C THR A 137 -4.15 -11.86 -4.47
N GLY A 138 -4.00 -11.50 -3.18
CA GLY A 138 -4.06 -10.11 -2.73
C GLY A 138 -2.80 -9.28 -3.04
N MET A 139 -1.63 -9.91 -3.18
CA MET A 139 -0.35 -9.19 -3.36
C MET A 139 -0.30 -8.26 -4.58
N PRO A 140 -0.76 -8.66 -5.79
CA PRO A 140 -0.83 -7.75 -6.93
C PRO A 140 -1.80 -6.59 -6.73
N LEU A 141 -2.88 -6.81 -5.96
CA LEU A 141 -3.90 -5.80 -5.71
C LEU A 141 -3.37 -4.64 -4.86
N GLY A 142 -2.43 -4.89 -3.95
CA GLY A 142 -1.83 -3.86 -3.10
C GLY A 142 -1.22 -2.70 -3.92
N PRO A 143 -0.16 -2.93 -4.72
CA PRO A 143 0.44 -1.89 -5.54
C PRO A 143 -0.51 -1.29 -6.59
N MET A 144 -1.49 -2.06 -7.09
CA MET A 144 -2.52 -1.54 -7.99
C MET A 144 -3.41 -0.51 -7.28
N LEU A 145 -3.94 -0.85 -6.11
CA LEU A 145 -4.78 0.05 -5.32
C LEU A 145 -4.01 1.28 -4.84
N GLU A 146 -2.74 1.11 -4.45
CA GLU A 146 -1.88 2.20 -4.01
C GLU A 146 -1.79 3.32 -5.06
N LYS A 147 -1.72 2.97 -6.35
CA LYS A 147 -1.69 3.97 -7.44
C LYS A 147 -2.94 4.86 -7.47
N PHE A 148 -4.08 4.38 -6.98
CA PHE A 148 -5.35 5.12 -7.00
C PHE A 148 -5.64 5.87 -5.69
N MET A 149 -5.36 5.26 -4.54
CA MET A 149 -5.75 5.79 -3.21
C MET A 149 -4.57 6.14 -2.30
N GLY A 150 -3.34 5.86 -2.73
CA GLY A 150 -2.13 6.08 -1.95
C GLY A 150 -1.87 5.02 -0.88
N PRO A 151 -0.65 4.99 -0.33
CA PRO A 151 -0.19 3.87 0.50
C PRO A 151 -0.93 3.74 1.82
N ARG A 152 -1.33 4.85 2.44
CA ARG A 152 -2.06 4.84 3.72
C ARG A 152 -3.42 4.18 3.60
N LEU A 153 -4.21 4.56 2.60
CA LEU A 153 -5.56 4.02 2.42
C LEU A 153 -5.52 2.56 1.99
N THR A 154 -4.57 2.19 1.13
CA THR A 154 -4.37 0.80 0.73
C THR A 154 -3.95 -0.07 1.92
N ALA A 155 -3.01 0.39 2.74
CA ALA A 155 -2.62 -0.32 3.96
C ALA A 155 -3.79 -0.43 4.95
N LEU A 156 -4.61 0.61 5.09
CA LEU A 156 -5.79 0.60 5.96
C LEU A 156 -6.84 -0.41 5.48
N LEU A 157 -7.09 -0.50 4.17
CA LEU A 157 -8.02 -1.49 3.62
C LEU A 157 -7.59 -2.92 4.00
N GLY A 158 -6.32 -3.25 3.77
CA GLY A 158 -5.79 -4.56 4.15
C GLY A 158 -5.82 -4.80 5.67
N ALA A 159 -5.45 -3.79 6.48
CA ALA A 159 -5.49 -3.86 7.93
C ALA A 159 -6.90 -4.13 8.50
N LEU A 160 -7.92 -3.49 7.93
CA LEU A 160 -9.31 -3.73 8.31
C LEU A 160 -9.75 -5.14 7.93
N MET A 161 -9.41 -5.62 6.74
CA MET A 161 -9.70 -7.00 6.32
C MET A 161 -9.03 -8.03 7.23
N MET A 162 -7.79 -7.79 7.66
CA MET A 162 -7.09 -8.63 8.62
C MET A 162 -7.81 -8.68 9.97
N GLY A 163 -8.09 -7.53 10.58
CA GLY A 163 -8.78 -7.46 11.88
C GLY A 163 -10.18 -8.06 11.83
N CYS A 164 -10.97 -7.70 10.82
CA CYS A 164 -12.32 -8.24 10.64
C CYS A 164 -12.30 -9.74 10.34
N GLY A 165 -11.32 -10.26 9.60
CA GLY A 165 -11.25 -11.67 9.20
C GLY A 165 -11.19 -12.58 10.41
N VAL A 166 -10.25 -12.29 11.31
CA VAL A 166 -10.06 -13.06 12.54
C VAL A 166 -11.21 -12.81 13.53
N THR A 167 -11.67 -11.56 13.68
CA THR A 167 -12.76 -11.24 14.62
C THR A 167 -14.07 -11.89 14.23
N LEU A 168 -14.43 -11.88 12.94
CA LEU A 168 -15.65 -12.52 12.45
C LEU A 168 -15.54 -14.04 12.46
N ALA A 169 -14.34 -14.61 12.26
CA ALA A 169 -14.12 -16.06 12.34
C ALA A 169 -14.53 -16.66 13.71
N ALA A 170 -14.57 -15.85 14.77
CA ALA A 170 -15.11 -16.23 16.08
C ALA A 170 -16.59 -16.66 16.05
N SER A 171 -17.34 -16.26 15.02
CA SER A 171 -18.76 -16.63 14.85
C SER A 171 -18.97 -17.90 14.02
N ALA A 172 -17.90 -18.45 13.44
CA ALA A 172 -17.98 -19.61 12.56
C ALA A 172 -18.48 -20.86 13.30
N LYS A 173 -19.45 -21.56 12.68
CA LYS A 173 -20.00 -22.84 13.16
C LYS A 173 -19.53 -24.05 12.36
N THR A 174 -18.94 -23.80 11.20
CA THR A 174 -18.41 -24.82 10.29
C THR A 174 -17.02 -24.42 9.81
N LEU A 175 -16.19 -25.40 9.47
CA LEU A 175 -14.84 -25.14 8.95
C LEU A 175 -14.89 -24.31 7.64
N LYS A 176 -15.90 -24.52 6.79
CA LYS A 176 -16.08 -23.74 5.54
C LYS A 176 -16.26 -22.25 5.81
N HIS A 177 -17.13 -21.93 6.76
CA HIS A 177 -17.37 -20.54 7.17
C HIS A 177 -16.11 -19.93 7.80
N PHE A 178 -15.39 -20.72 8.59
CA PHE A 178 -14.15 -20.29 9.23
C PHE A 178 -13.04 -19.98 8.20
N VAL A 179 -12.84 -20.86 7.22
CA VAL A 179 -11.87 -20.67 6.13
C VAL A 179 -12.20 -19.45 5.29
N LEU A 180 -13.48 -19.19 5.02
CA LEU A 180 -13.88 -17.98 4.29
C LEU A 180 -13.48 -16.69 5.04
N LEU A 181 -13.67 -16.65 6.36
CA LEU A 181 -13.40 -15.44 7.14
C LEU A 181 -11.91 -15.28 7.48
N TRP A 182 -11.28 -16.31 8.03
CA TRP A 182 -9.88 -16.21 8.43
C TRP A 182 -8.94 -16.46 7.26
N SER A 183 -9.14 -17.52 6.47
CA SER A 183 -8.21 -17.79 5.39
C SER A 183 -8.35 -16.82 4.23
N VAL A 184 -9.56 -16.65 3.71
CA VAL A 184 -9.78 -15.81 2.53
C VAL A 184 -9.75 -14.32 2.87
N MET A 185 -10.61 -13.85 3.79
CA MET A 185 -10.69 -12.42 4.06
C MET A 185 -9.42 -11.87 4.75
N PHE A 186 -8.92 -12.53 5.79
CA PHE A 186 -7.67 -12.08 6.41
C PHE A 186 -6.46 -12.30 5.49
N GLY A 187 -6.37 -13.42 4.74
CA GLY A 187 -5.27 -13.65 3.79
C GLY A 187 -5.22 -12.60 2.67
N LEU A 188 -6.36 -12.26 2.06
CA LEU A 188 -6.45 -11.15 1.09
C LEU A 188 -6.02 -9.82 1.71
N GLY A 189 -6.43 -9.56 2.96
CA GLY A 189 -6.03 -8.37 3.71
C GLY A 189 -4.51 -8.28 3.90
N VAL A 190 -3.88 -9.40 4.28
CA VAL A 190 -2.42 -9.52 4.35
C VAL A 190 -1.81 -9.19 2.98
N GLY A 191 -2.28 -9.82 1.90
CA GLY A 191 -1.76 -9.58 0.55
C GLY A 191 -1.78 -8.11 0.13
N ILE A 192 -2.91 -7.42 0.35
CA ILE A 192 -3.09 -5.99 0.00
C ILE A 192 -2.14 -5.09 0.81
N ALA A 193 -2.01 -5.35 2.12
CA ALA A 193 -1.19 -4.52 3.01
C ALA A 193 0.32 -4.83 2.90
N TYR A 194 0.70 -6.05 2.51
CA TYR A 194 2.07 -6.55 2.59
C TYR A 194 3.09 -5.67 1.85
N GLN A 195 2.76 -5.22 0.63
CA GLN A 195 3.71 -4.48 -0.21
C GLN A 195 3.88 -3.01 0.21
N GLN A 196 2.90 -2.44 0.93
CA GLN A 196 2.85 -0.99 1.20
C GLN A 196 4.09 -0.50 1.97
N PRO A 197 4.52 -1.15 3.06
CA PRO A 197 5.71 -0.72 3.81
C PRO A 197 7.01 -0.79 3.02
N PHE A 198 7.14 -1.76 2.10
CA PHE A 198 8.33 -1.88 1.27
C PHE A 198 8.42 -0.75 0.26
N ILE A 199 7.29 -0.40 -0.35
CA ILE A 199 7.20 0.67 -1.33
C ILE A 199 7.47 2.02 -0.68
N THR A 200 6.81 2.34 0.45
CA THR A 200 7.02 3.59 1.18
C THR A 200 8.43 3.64 1.77
N GLY A 201 8.92 2.54 2.36
CA GLY A 201 10.25 2.44 2.94
C GLY A 201 11.36 2.66 1.91
N ALA A 202 11.22 2.09 0.70
CA ALA A 202 12.16 2.30 -0.38
C ALA A 202 12.19 3.74 -0.90
N ARG A 203 11.04 4.45 -0.86
CA ARG A 203 10.94 5.87 -1.21
C ARG A 203 11.59 6.77 -0.15
N TRP A 204 11.39 6.47 1.13
CA TRP A 204 11.99 7.23 2.24
C TRP A 204 13.49 7.01 2.40
N PHE A 205 13.98 5.79 2.15
CA PHE A 205 15.36 5.39 2.39
C PHE A 205 16.01 4.73 1.16
N PRO A 206 16.17 5.45 0.03
CA PRO A 206 16.66 4.87 -1.22
C PRO A 206 18.08 4.30 -1.14
N LYS A 207 18.92 4.83 -0.24
CA LYS A 207 20.30 4.36 0.00
C LYS A 207 20.39 3.19 0.99
N LYS A 208 19.32 2.90 1.75
CA LYS A 208 19.30 1.90 2.83
C LYS A 208 18.16 0.89 2.68
N LYS A 209 17.78 0.57 1.44
CA LYS A 209 16.64 -0.31 1.12
C LYS A 209 16.73 -1.66 1.84
N GLY A 210 17.90 -2.31 1.81
CA GLY A 210 18.12 -3.61 2.46
C GLY A 210 17.92 -3.59 3.98
N MET A 211 18.42 -2.54 4.66
CA MET A 211 18.23 -2.38 6.10
C MET A 211 16.74 -2.16 6.45
N VAL A 212 16.04 -1.39 5.62
CA VAL A 212 14.60 -1.11 5.78
C VAL A 212 13.75 -2.36 5.55
N THR A 213 14.00 -3.09 4.47
CA THR A 213 13.28 -4.34 4.18
C THR A 213 13.55 -5.38 5.27
N GLY A 214 14.79 -5.49 5.75
CA GLY A 214 15.16 -6.38 6.85
C GLY A 214 14.45 -6.01 8.16
N ALA A 215 14.41 -4.72 8.51
CA ALA A 215 13.66 -4.25 9.68
C ALA A 215 12.16 -4.57 9.57
N ILE A 216 11.53 -4.33 8.41
CA ILE A 216 10.13 -4.65 8.18
C ILE A 216 9.86 -6.17 8.36
N ILE A 217 10.67 -7.02 7.72
CA ILE A 217 10.53 -8.48 7.78
C ILE A 217 10.84 -9.02 9.18
N SER A 218 11.69 -8.35 9.97
CA SER A 218 11.92 -8.74 11.37
C SER A 218 10.62 -8.76 12.19
N GLY A 219 9.68 -7.84 11.90
CA GLY A 219 8.35 -7.85 12.50
C GLY A 219 7.58 -9.13 12.18
N LEU A 220 7.67 -9.61 10.93
CA LEU A 220 7.07 -10.88 10.53
C LEU A 220 7.66 -12.05 11.35
N GLY A 221 8.98 -12.12 11.50
CA GLY A 221 9.65 -13.21 12.23
C GLY A 221 9.32 -13.23 13.73
N VAL A 222 9.29 -12.06 14.38
CA VAL A 222 9.01 -11.94 15.83
C VAL A 222 7.54 -12.26 16.16
N SER A 223 6.62 -12.03 15.21
CA SER A 223 5.18 -12.18 15.45
C SER A 223 4.76 -13.57 15.93
N ALA A 224 5.24 -14.63 15.28
CA ALA A 224 4.83 -16.00 15.57
C ALA A 224 5.18 -16.38 17.01
N PHE A 225 6.38 -16.00 17.46
CA PHE A 225 6.83 -16.21 18.83
C PHE A 225 5.93 -15.47 19.84
N LEU A 226 5.73 -14.16 19.65
CA LEU A 226 4.93 -13.35 20.58
C LEU A 226 3.47 -13.82 20.65
N PHE A 227 2.87 -14.06 19.50
CA PHE A 227 1.46 -14.41 19.42
C PHE A 227 1.18 -15.86 19.77
N ASN A 228 2.14 -16.79 19.62
CA ASN A 228 1.99 -18.13 20.17
C ASN A 228 1.93 -18.10 21.70
N ILE A 229 2.87 -17.40 22.36
CA ILE A 229 2.85 -17.24 23.83
C ILE A 229 1.57 -16.57 24.28
N LEU A 230 1.16 -15.49 23.61
CA LEU A 230 -0.06 -14.77 23.94
C LEU A 230 -1.30 -15.66 23.78
N SER A 231 -1.43 -16.36 22.65
CA SER A 231 -2.59 -17.20 22.36
C SER A 231 -2.73 -18.33 23.37
N THR A 232 -1.62 -19.02 23.70
CA THR A 232 -1.61 -20.09 24.69
C THR A 232 -1.99 -19.57 26.08
N LYS A 233 -1.47 -18.42 26.51
CA LYS A 233 -1.86 -17.80 27.79
C LYS A 233 -3.33 -17.39 27.83
N LEU A 234 -3.89 -16.94 26.71
CA LEU A 234 -5.29 -16.50 26.63
C LEU A 234 -6.27 -17.69 26.67
N ILE A 235 -5.96 -18.79 25.99
CA ILE A 235 -6.89 -19.94 25.88
C ILE A 235 -6.64 -21.04 26.93
N ASN A 236 -5.39 -21.20 27.37
CA ASN A 236 -4.97 -22.21 28.34
C ASN A 236 -4.11 -21.58 29.46
N PRO A 237 -4.68 -20.70 30.30
CA PRO A 237 -3.93 -19.99 31.34
C PRO A 237 -3.37 -20.91 32.44
N LYS A 238 -4.01 -22.06 32.67
CA LYS A 238 -3.59 -23.07 33.64
C LYS A 238 -2.56 -24.05 33.07
N ASN A 239 -2.17 -23.89 31.80
CA ASN A 239 -1.26 -24.78 31.08
C ASN A 239 -1.64 -26.27 31.23
N LEU A 240 -2.92 -26.57 31.04
CA LEU A 240 -3.43 -27.94 31.09
C LEU A 240 -2.86 -28.74 29.92
N GLU A 241 -2.54 -30.01 30.16
CA GLU A 241 -2.10 -30.93 29.12
C GLU A 241 -3.31 -31.59 28.43
N ALA A 242 -3.15 -31.94 27.16
CA ALA A 242 -4.17 -32.70 26.44
C ALA A 242 -4.17 -34.16 26.91
N VAL A 243 -5.36 -34.70 27.17
CA VAL A 243 -5.55 -36.12 27.52
C VAL A 243 -6.24 -36.79 26.33
N ASN A 244 -5.62 -37.82 25.76
CA ASN A 244 -6.09 -38.48 24.53
C ASN A 244 -6.32 -37.49 23.38
N ASP A 245 -5.36 -36.58 23.15
CA ASP A 245 -5.40 -35.53 22.11
C ASP A 245 -6.56 -34.52 22.22
N ALA A 246 -7.22 -34.48 23.39
CA ALA A 246 -8.31 -33.57 23.67
C ALA A 246 -8.04 -32.71 24.92
N PHE A 247 -8.44 -31.45 24.83
CA PHE A 247 -8.47 -30.53 25.95
C PHE A 247 -9.85 -30.56 26.63
N PRO A 248 -9.96 -30.12 27.90
CA PRO A 248 -11.24 -29.98 28.56
C PRO A 248 -12.21 -29.04 27.78
N PRO A 249 -13.54 -29.25 27.86
CA PRO A 249 -14.52 -28.44 27.15
C PRO A 249 -14.43 -26.92 27.42
N GLU A 250 -13.92 -26.53 28.58
CA GLU A 250 -13.71 -25.12 28.98
C GLU A 250 -12.75 -24.39 28.04
N ILE A 251 -11.70 -25.06 27.56
CA ILE A 251 -10.72 -24.51 26.63
C ILE A 251 -11.40 -24.25 25.27
N TYR A 252 -12.19 -25.21 24.79
CA TYR A 252 -12.93 -25.06 23.54
C TYR A 252 -14.03 -23.99 23.61
N ALA A 253 -14.68 -23.81 24.77
CA ALA A 253 -15.66 -22.76 24.99
C ALA A 253 -15.04 -21.34 24.89
N SER A 254 -13.75 -21.23 25.21
CA SER A 254 -13.00 -19.97 25.15
C SER A 254 -12.56 -19.58 23.73
N TRP A 255 -12.69 -20.48 22.76
CA TRP A 255 -12.25 -20.29 21.37
C TRP A 255 -12.79 -19.01 20.70
N PRO A 256 -14.09 -18.68 20.75
CA PRO A 256 -14.59 -17.44 20.14
C PRO A 256 -14.00 -16.18 20.79
N SER A 257 -13.83 -16.20 22.12
CA SER A 257 -13.26 -15.07 22.87
C SER A 257 -11.78 -14.86 22.54
N LEU A 258 -11.03 -15.95 22.37
CA LEU A 258 -9.65 -15.90 21.88
C LEU A 258 -9.58 -15.19 20.52
N LEU A 259 -10.37 -15.66 19.54
CA LEU A 259 -10.32 -15.10 18.18
C LEU A 259 -10.73 -13.64 18.11
N ARG A 260 -11.74 -13.22 18.87
CA ARG A 260 -12.11 -11.79 18.96
C ARG A 260 -10.96 -10.96 19.53
N THR A 261 -10.30 -11.45 20.58
CA THR A 261 -9.18 -10.76 21.22
C THR A 261 -8.00 -10.64 20.27
N LEU A 262 -7.60 -11.75 19.64
CA LEU A 262 -6.51 -11.77 18.65
C LEU A 262 -6.85 -10.89 17.44
N GLY A 263 -8.07 -10.97 16.91
CA GLY A 263 -8.51 -10.15 15.78
C GLY A 263 -8.48 -8.65 16.07
N LEU A 264 -8.87 -8.23 17.28
CA LEU A 264 -8.75 -6.84 17.73
C LEU A 264 -7.29 -6.41 17.87
N ILE A 265 -6.42 -7.26 18.41
CA ILE A 265 -4.99 -6.97 18.54
C ILE A 265 -4.34 -6.83 17.17
N TYR A 266 -4.53 -7.81 16.28
CA TYR A 266 -3.95 -7.80 14.93
C TYR A 266 -4.50 -6.62 14.11
N GLY A 267 -5.81 -6.38 14.17
CA GLY A 267 -6.46 -5.28 13.49
C GLY A 267 -5.97 -3.92 13.99
N THR A 268 -5.87 -3.72 15.30
CA THR A 268 -5.40 -2.44 15.87
C THR A 268 -3.94 -2.20 15.51
N LEU A 269 -3.09 -3.21 15.63
CA LEU A 269 -1.68 -3.14 15.28
C LEU A 269 -1.49 -2.78 13.81
N ALA A 270 -2.22 -3.45 12.92
CA ALA A 270 -2.18 -3.18 11.48
C ALA A 270 -2.76 -1.80 11.13
N VAL A 271 -3.85 -1.37 11.76
CA VAL A 271 -4.47 -0.06 11.53
C VAL A 271 -3.54 1.07 11.97
N VAL A 272 -2.95 0.97 13.17
CA VAL A 272 -1.97 1.95 13.64
C VAL A 272 -0.77 1.99 12.70
N GLY A 273 -0.25 0.82 12.30
CA GLY A 273 0.86 0.75 11.35
C GLY A 273 0.53 1.34 9.98
N ALA A 274 -0.71 1.17 9.51
CA ALA A 274 -1.21 1.75 8.27
C ALA A 274 -1.34 3.27 8.34
N LEU A 275 -1.80 3.83 9.47
CA LEU A 275 -1.91 5.28 9.68
C LEU A 275 -0.54 5.97 9.63
N LEU A 276 0.52 5.28 10.06
CA LEU A 276 1.90 5.77 9.99
C LEU A 276 2.49 5.74 8.58
N GLN A 277 1.87 5.02 7.63
CA GLN A 277 2.32 5.04 6.24
C GLN A 277 2.14 6.41 5.60
N SER A 278 3.18 6.86 4.91
CA SER A 278 3.22 8.11 4.16
C SER A 278 4.27 8.03 3.07
N ASN A 279 4.11 8.83 2.02
CA ASN A 279 5.16 9.03 1.03
C ASN A 279 5.97 10.29 1.33
N PRO A 280 7.24 10.35 0.89
CA PRO A 280 7.97 11.61 0.88
C PRO A 280 7.32 12.56 -0.12
N ASN A 281 7.35 13.87 0.19
CA ASN A 281 6.73 14.93 -0.62
C ASN A 281 7.24 14.96 -2.08
N SER A 282 8.45 14.45 -2.33
CA SER A 282 9.01 14.33 -3.68
C SER A 282 8.33 13.25 -4.54
N HIS A 283 7.60 12.33 -3.90
CA HIS A 283 6.83 11.24 -4.50
C HIS A 283 5.32 11.43 -4.33
N ASP A 284 4.85 12.67 -4.16
CA ASP A 284 3.43 13.02 -4.27
C ASP A 284 2.96 12.82 -5.72
N ALA A 285 2.82 11.56 -6.13
CA ALA A 285 2.03 11.19 -7.27
C ALA A 285 0.59 11.63 -6.97
N LYS A 286 -0.04 12.39 -7.88
CA LYS A 286 -1.43 12.82 -7.73
C LYS A 286 -2.34 11.59 -7.67
N TYR A 287 -2.72 11.17 -6.47
CA TYR A 287 -3.68 10.09 -6.23
C TYR A 287 -5.10 10.60 -6.50
N PRO A 288 -5.84 10.04 -7.48
CA PRO A 288 -7.17 10.53 -7.84
C PRO A 288 -8.14 10.59 -6.66
N LEU A 289 -8.11 9.58 -5.78
CA LEU A 289 -9.06 9.46 -4.68
C LEU A 289 -8.72 10.41 -3.50
N LEU A 290 -7.43 10.58 -3.16
CA LEU A 290 -7.02 11.55 -2.14
C LEU A 290 -7.12 13.00 -2.65
N ASP A 291 -6.91 13.24 -3.95
CA ASP A 291 -7.13 14.57 -4.56
C ASP A 291 -8.62 14.97 -4.45
N TYR A 292 -9.53 14.03 -4.68
CA TYR A 292 -10.98 14.26 -4.48
C TYR A 292 -11.31 14.70 -3.05
N PHE A 293 -10.85 13.97 -2.04
CA PHE A 293 -11.10 14.31 -0.63
C PHE A 293 -10.38 15.56 -0.13
N SER A 294 -9.27 15.94 -0.77
CA SER A 294 -8.54 17.16 -0.43
C SER A 294 -9.18 18.40 -1.07
N ARG A 295 -9.72 18.28 -2.29
CA ARG A 295 -10.51 19.34 -2.93
C ARG A 295 -11.85 19.56 -2.23
N SER A 296 -12.52 18.51 -1.75
CA SER A 296 -13.78 18.66 -1.00
C SER A 296 -13.61 19.30 0.38
N ARG A 297 -12.39 19.30 0.92
CA ARG A 297 -12.03 19.97 2.18
C ARG A 297 -11.40 21.36 2.00
N ALA A 298 -11.09 21.78 0.78
CA ALA A 298 -10.61 23.14 0.55
C ALA A 298 -11.79 24.11 0.77
N PRO A 299 -11.66 25.13 1.66
CA PRO A 299 -12.70 26.14 1.78
C PRO A 299 -12.93 26.77 0.40
N HIS A 300 -14.20 26.92 0.02
CA HIS A 300 -14.60 27.60 -1.22
C HIS A 300 -14.16 29.07 -1.17
N THR A 301 -12.89 29.35 -1.45
CA THR A 301 -12.46 30.71 -1.78
C THR A 301 -12.91 30.96 -3.21
N SER A 302 -14.04 31.66 -3.33
CA SER A 302 -14.53 32.21 -4.60
C SER A 302 -13.43 33.08 -5.20
N ALA A 303 -12.70 32.55 -6.18
CA ALA A 303 -11.75 33.32 -6.96
C ALA A 303 -12.53 34.14 -7.99
N ALA A 304 -12.57 35.45 -7.78
CA ALA A 304 -13.15 36.42 -8.69
C ALA A 304 -12.58 36.24 -10.11
N ARG A 305 -13.47 36.02 -11.09
CA ARG A 305 -13.13 36.09 -12.51
C ARG A 305 -12.80 37.54 -12.86
N GLY A 306 -11.52 37.82 -13.07
CA GLY A 306 -11.09 39.04 -13.74
C GLY A 306 -11.50 39.02 -15.20
N THR A 307 -12.34 39.98 -15.59
CA THR A 307 -12.79 40.23 -16.97
C THR A 307 -11.63 40.78 -17.80
N SER A 308 -11.33 40.15 -18.95
CA SER A 308 -10.46 40.72 -19.98
C SER A 308 -11.27 41.67 -20.88
N PRO A 309 -10.76 42.84 -21.30
CA PRO A 309 -11.44 43.69 -22.26
C PRO A 309 -11.31 43.14 -23.70
N SER A 310 -12.41 43.22 -24.42
CA SER A 310 -12.62 42.96 -25.86
C SER A 310 -11.96 44.04 -26.74
N THR A 311 -11.41 43.74 -27.93
CA THR A 311 -12.02 43.86 -29.29
C THR A 311 -10.87 43.99 -30.34
N PRO A 312 -11.09 43.99 -31.68
CA PRO A 312 -12.16 43.41 -32.52
C PRO A 312 -11.62 42.54 -33.70
N LYS A 313 -12.53 42.00 -34.51
CA LYS A 313 -12.31 41.00 -35.58
C LYS A 313 -12.42 41.60 -37.00
N ALA A 314 -11.63 41.03 -37.92
CA ALA A 314 -11.87 40.78 -39.37
C ALA A 314 -11.70 41.97 -40.37
N PRO A 315 -11.53 41.75 -41.72
CA PRO A 315 -11.83 40.53 -42.50
C PRO A 315 -10.92 40.12 -43.71
N HIS A 316 -11.14 38.86 -44.16
CA HIS A 316 -11.12 38.23 -45.51
C HIS A 316 -10.14 38.61 -46.65
N ALA A 317 -9.57 37.54 -47.28
CA ALA A 317 -9.44 37.25 -48.74
C ALA A 317 -8.10 36.53 -49.03
N ALA A 318 -8.08 35.23 -49.37
CA ALA A 318 -8.10 34.69 -50.74
C ALA A 318 -6.92 35.17 -51.62
N LEU A 319 -5.99 34.27 -51.97
CA LEU A 319 -5.34 34.25 -53.28
C LEU A 319 -4.52 32.96 -53.53
N HIS A 320 -4.61 32.55 -54.79
CA HIS A 320 -4.15 31.34 -55.44
C HIS A 320 -2.65 31.32 -55.79
N ALA A 321 -2.17 30.09 -56.02
CA ALA A 321 -1.26 29.65 -57.09
C ALA A 321 0.20 30.14 -57.17
N ARG A 322 1.11 29.14 -57.20
CA ARG A 322 2.15 28.84 -58.23
C ARG A 322 2.90 27.58 -57.75
N GLU A 323 2.83 26.40 -58.41
CA GLU A 323 3.56 26.00 -59.65
C GLU A 323 5.06 26.38 -59.58
N THR A 324 6.08 25.52 -59.77
CA THR A 324 6.22 24.34 -60.64
C THR A 324 7.49 23.55 -60.26
N GLU A 325 7.46 22.25 -60.60
CA GLU A 325 8.53 21.30 -60.98
C GLU A 325 10.03 21.63 -60.79
N GLU A 326 10.77 20.64 -60.27
CA GLU A 326 11.85 20.01 -61.05
C GLU A 326 12.03 18.54 -60.61
N GLY A 327 12.04 17.62 -61.58
CA GLY A 327 12.05 16.18 -61.37
C GLY A 327 13.42 15.51 -61.50
N ARG A 328 13.37 14.19 -61.74
CA ARG A 328 14.46 13.22 -62.05
C ARG A 328 15.00 12.52 -60.80
N GLY A 329 14.99 11.20 -60.67
CA GLY A 329 14.76 10.10 -61.60
C GLY A 329 15.66 8.94 -61.17
N ASP A 330 15.11 7.73 -61.24
CA ASP A 330 15.79 6.42 -61.29
C ASP A 330 16.28 5.75 -59.98
N GLY A 331 15.98 4.45 -59.91
CA GLY A 331 16.88 3.47 -59.30
C GLY A 331 16.24 2.45 -58.36
N ALA A 332 15.48 1.51 -58.90
CA ALA A 332 15.02 0.31 -58.21
C ALA A 332 16.18 -0.59 -57.73
N ARG A 333 16.05 -1.22 -56.54
CA ARG A 333 16.18 -2.69 -56.38
C ARG A 333 15.76 -3.16 -54.99
N ALA A 334 14.81 -4.08 -54.98
CA ALA A 334 14.53 -5.00 -53.87
C ALA A 334 15.52 -6.16 -53.90
N GLU A 335 15.86 -6.74 -52.75
CA GLU A 335 15.98 -8.20 -52.54
C GLU A 335 16.27 -8.56 -51.07
N THR A 336 15.57 -9.59 -50.61
CA THR A 336 15.74 -10.42 -49.40
C THR A 336 15.39 -11.86 -49.84
N PRO A 337 15.65 -12.95 -49.10
CA PRO A 337 16.78 -13.41 -48.25
C PRO A 337 17.14 -14.90 -48.65
N PRO A 338 17.29 -15.92 -47.74
CA PRO A 338 18.32 -16.38 -46.76
C PRO A 338 19.05 -17.68 -47.28
N PRO A 339 19.45 -18.77 -46.53
CA PRO A 339 19.71 -19.10 -45.10
C PRO A 339 21.03 -19.90 -44.81
N GLN A 340 21.33 -20.26 -43.54
CA GLN A 340 22.06 -21.48 -43.02
C GLN A 340 22.43 -21.23 -41.53
N GLN A 341 22.03 -21.95 -40.47
CA GLN A 341 22.01 -23.36 -40.02
C GLN A 341 23.35 -24.00 -39.58
N HIS A 342 23.26 -24.77 -38.46
CA HIS A 342 24.23 -25.61 -37.71
C HIS A 342 25.00 -24.93 -36.55
N ALA A 343 25.19 -25.49 -35.35
CA ALA A 343 24.88 -26.79 -34.70
C ALA A 343 24.93 -26.56 -33.16
N GLU A 344 24.01 -27.12 -32.35
CA GLU A 344 24.16 -28.32 -31.48
C GLU A 344 25.39 -28.32 -30.52
N GLU A 345 25.12 -28.37 -29.21
CA GLU A 345 25.58 -29.46 -28.32
C GLU A 345 24.89 -29.39 -26.94
N GLU A 346 24.32 -30.54 -26.55
CA GLU A 346 23.96 -31.03 -25.20
C GLU A 346 25.26 -31.15 -24.36
N GLU A 347 25.36 -31.22 -23.03
CA GLU A 347 24.83 -32.09 -21.97
C GLU A 347 25.56 -31.53 -20.69
N GLU A 348 25.13 -31.62 -19.43
CA GLU A 348 25.21 -32.81 -18.56
C GLU A 348 24.86 -32.40 -17.11
N ALA A 349 24.45 -33.41 -16.34
CA ALA A 349 23.94 -33.38 -14.97
C ALA A 349 25.06 -33.55 -13.89
N GLU A 350 24.59 -33.72 -12.64
CA GLU A 350 25.29 -34.09 -11.37
C GLU A 350 25.76 -32.93 -10.46
N GLU A 351 25.02 -32.70 -9.35
CA GLU A 351 25.25 -33.35 -8.03
C GLU A 351 24.01 -33.20 -7.12
#